data_AF-C3ZKF9-F1
#
_entry.id   AF-C3ZKF9-F1
#
_cell.length_a   1.000
_cell.length_b   1.000
_cell.length_c   1.000
_cell.angle_alpha   90.00
_cell.angle_beta   90.00
_cell.angle_gamma   90.00
#
_symmetry.space_group_name_H-M   'P 1'
#
loop_
_entity.id
_entity.type
_entity.pdbx_description
1 polymer ?
#
loop_
_entity_poly.entity_id
_entity_poly.type
_entity_poly.pdbx_seq_one_letter_code
_entity_poly.pdbx_strand_id
1 'polypeptide(L)'
;MTNSNVIATCGRAGMAYPCWWSRYSCNYDWDQGCIKFDDGGHCDTLIALSVSLCGHEQAWYCQPLFDTFVYYPNLSWPYHDDSAGGLDYENVQSVDHGQNVLHGSHYFNKYALCAAKVGSHNGGTDVFTG
;
A
#
# COMPACT_ATOMS: atom_id res chain seq x y z
N MET A 1 -8.59 6.53 7.20
CA MET A 1 -8.54 5.83 5.91
C MET A 1 -8.95 4.38 6.13
N THR A 2 -10.06 3.95 5.53
CA THR A 2 -10.54 2.57 5.63
C THR A 2 -10.28 1.82 4.33
N ASN A 3 -10.35 0.48 4.33
CA ASN A 3 -10.30 -0.34 3.13
C ASN A 3 -11.38 0.09 2.12
N SER A 4 -12.61 0.34 2.57
CA SER A 4 -13.67 0.89 1.72
C SER A 4 -13.31 2.24 1.12
N ASN A 5 -12.62 3.11 1.87
CA ASN A 5 -12.17 4.41 1.36
C ASN A 5 -11.03 4.26 0.35
N VAL A 6 -10.11 3.32 0.53
CA VAL A 6 -9.06 3.01 -0.47
C VAL A 6 -9.72 2.54 -1.77
N ILE A 7 -10.63 1.56 -1.70
CA ILE A 7 -11.38 1.05 -2.86
C ILE A 7 -12.13 2.18 -3.56
N ALA A 8 -12.90 2.97 -2.81
CA ALA A 8 -13.70 4.06 -3.37
C ALA A 8 -12.83 5.16 -3.99
N THR A 9 -11.70 5.52 -3.37
CA THR A 9 -10.80 6.57 -3.86
C THR A 9 -10.14 6.14 -5.17
N CYS A 10 -9.55 4.94 -5.20
CA CYS A 10 -8.92 4.44 -6.41
C CYS A 10 -9.94 4.21 -7.53
N GLY A 11 -11.12 3.67 -7.21
CA GLY A 11 -12.21 3.51 -8.18
C GLY A 11 -12.68 4.84 -8.79
N ARG A 12 -12.77 5.90 -8.00
CA ARG A 12 -13.08 7.26 -8.51
C ARG A 12 -11.98 7.81 -9.42
N ALA A 13 -10.74 7.45 -9.17
CA ALA A 13 -9.60 7.81 -10.02
C ALA A 13 -9.48 6.95 -11.29
N GLY A 14 -10.36 5.95 -11.48
CA GLY A 14 -10.25 4.99 -12.59
C GLY A 14 -9.05 4.05 -12.47
N MET A 15 -8.50 3.94 -11.26
CA MET A 15 -7.34 3.11 -10.93
C MET A 15 -7.80 1.92 -10.07
N ALA A 16 -6.94 0.92 -9.95
CA ALA A 16 -7.14 -0.15 -8.99
C ALA A 16 -6.28 0.11 -7.74
N TYR A 17 -6.37 -0.76 -6.75
CA TYR A 17 -5.69 -0.62 -5.46
C TYR A 17 -4.77 -1.83 -5.23
N PRO A 18 -3.53 -1.65 -4.76
CA PRO A 18 -2.67 -2.75 -4.37
C PRO A 18 -3.09 -3.34 -3.00
N CYS A 19 -2.78 -4.61 -2.77
CA CYS A 19 -2.86 -5.22 -1.44
C CYS A 19 -1.65 -4.85 -0.60
N TRP A 20 -1.79 -4.87 0.73
CA TRP A 20 -0.66 -4.77 1.65
C TRP A 20 0.39 -5.85 1.38
N TRP A 21 -0.05 -7.10 1.22
CA TRP A 21 0.82 -8.24 0.90
C TRP A 21 0.79 -8.62 -0.59
N SER A 22 1.97 -8.86 -1.18
CA SER A 22 2.16 -9.44 -2.50
C SER A 22 2.07 -10.97 -2.45
N ARG A 23 1.44 -11.57 -3.48
CA ARG A 23 1.20 -13.02 -3.56
C ARG A 23 2.46 -13.84 -3.86
N TYR A 24 3.58 -13.22 -4.24
CA TYR A 24 4.72 -13.94 -4.79
C TYR A 24 5.51 -14.69 -3.72
N SER A 25 5.94 -13.99 -2.68
CA SER A 25 6.67 -14.56 -1.54
C SER A 25 5.80 -14.72 -0.29
N CYS A 26 4.62 -14.09 -0.24
CA CYS A 26 3.71 -14.15 0.91
C CYS A 26 2.29 -14.59 0.53
N ASN A 27 1.89 -15.74 1.06
CA ASN A 27 0.58 -16.35 0.79
C ASN A 27 -0.50 -15.97 1.83
N TYR A 28 -0.26 -14.92 2.62
CA TYR A 28 -1.15 -14.50 3.70
C TYR A 28 -1.94 -13.25 3.30
N ASP A 29 -3.17 -13.14 3.80
CA ASP A 29 -3.97 -11.90 3.78
C ASP A 29 -4.25 -11.28 2.39
N TRP A 30 -4.61 -12.13 1.42
CA TRP A 30 -4.93 -11.72 0.04
C TRP A 30 -6.44 -11.68 -0.24
N ASP A 31 -6.88 -10.65 -0.97
CA ASP A 31 -8.22 -10.53 -1.55
C ASP A 31 -8.15 -10.50 -3.09
N GLN A 32 -9.12 -11.12 -3.77
CA GLN A 32 -9.18 -11.18 -5.24
C GLN A 32 -9.29 -9.81 -5.93
N GLY A 33 -9.76 -8.78 -5.21
CA GLY A 33 -10.03 -7.45 -5.77
C GLY A 33 -8.81 -6.54 -5.92
N CYS A 34 -7.69 -6.83 -5.26
CA CYS A 34 -6.51 -5.96 -5.30
C CYS A 34 -5.50 -6.34 -6.40
N ILE A 35 -4.73 -5.36 -6.87
CA ILE A 35 -3.56 -5.59 -7.72
C ILE A 35 -2.43 -6.20 -6.90
N LYS A 36 -1.76 -7.17 -7.51
CA LYS A 36 -0.52 -7.74 -7.00
C LYS A 36 0.63 -6.84 -7.42
N PHE A 37 1.38 -6.33 -6.46
CA PHE A 37 2.64 -5.67 -6.72
C PHE A 37 3.75 -6.74 -6.75
N ASP A 38 4.58 -6.74 -7.79
CA ASP A 38 5.72 -7.68 -7.93
C ASP A 38 6.97 -6.84 -8.18
N ASP A 39 7.79 -6.70 -7.14
CA ASP A 39 9.01 -5.89 -7.17
C ASP A 39 10.29 -6.73 -7.14
N GLY A 40 10.18 -8.06 -7.25
CA GLY A 40 11.32 -8.95 -7.29
C GLY A 40 11.85 -9.42 -5.94
N GLY A 41 11.12 -9.24 -4.83
CA GLY A 41 11.49 -9.94 -3.59
C GLY A 41 10.68 -9.61 -2.34
N HIS A 42 10.02 -8.44 -2.28
CA HIS A 42 9.36 -8.01 -1.05
C HIS A 42 7.88 -8.35 -1.04
N CYS A 43 7.44 -8.85 0.11
CA CYS A 43 6.05 -9.17 0.33
C CYS A 43 5.20 -7.94 0.65
N ASP A 44 5.78 -6.93 1.29
CA ASP A 44 5.05 -5.75 1.74
C ASP A 44 5.12 -4.69 0.66
N THR A 45 3.96 -4.23 0.19
CA THR A 45 3.85 -3.22 -0.87
C THR A 45 4.58 -1.92 -0.51
N LEU A 46 4.57 -1.49 0.75
CA LEU A 46 5.26 -0.26 1.16
C LEU A 46 6.77 -0.46 1.26
N ILE A 47 7.25 -1.64 1.68
CA ILE A 47 8.69 -1.97 1.62
C ILE A 47 9.16 -2.00 0.16
N ALA A 48 8.37 -2.65 -0.69
CA ALA A 48 8.66 -2.76 -2.12
C ALA A 48 8.78 -1.39 -2.80
N LEU A 49 7.85 -0.50 -2.50
CA LEU A 49 7.89 0.88 -2.98
C LEU A 49 9.04 1.67 -2.35
N SER A 50 9.40 1.42 -1.09
CA SER A 50 10.52 2.09 -0.44
C SER A 50 11.85 1.78 -1.13
N VAL A 51 12.07 0.53 -1.51
CA VAL A 51 13.27 0.13 -2.27
C VAL A 51 13.31 0.89 -3.60
N SER A 52 12.17 0.96 -4.29
CA SER A 52 12.06 1.62 -5.59
C SER A 52 12.21 3.15 -5.54
N LEU A 53 11.59 3.79 -4.54
CA LEU A 53 11.50 5.26 -4.44
C LEU A 53 12.64 5.89 -3.62
N CYS A 54 13.15 5.16 -2.63
CA CYS A 54 14.10 5.68 -1.64
C CYS A 54 15.40 4.88 -1.58
N GLY A 55 15.51 3.76 -2.30
CA GLY A 55 16.73 2.95 -2.35
C GLY A 55 17.02 2.12 -1.10
N HIS A 56 16.03 1.96 -0.21
CA HIS A 56 16.16 1.16 1.02
C HIS A 56 14.83 0.51 1.42
N GLU A 57 14.88 -0.55 2.22
CA GLU A 57 13.70 -1.31 2.66
C GLU A 57 12.89 -0.63 3.79
N GLN A 58 13.46 0.39 4.43
CA GLN A 58 12.84 1.07 5.58
C GLN A 58 11.74 2.04 5.13
N ALA A 59 10.55 1.52 4.83
CA ALA A 59 9.44 2.32 4.30
C ALA A 59 9.06 3.51 5.19
N TRP A 60 9.23 3.38 6.51
CA TRP A 60 8.99 4.46 7.49
C TRP A 60 10.04 5.59 7.46
N TYR A 61 11.13 5.45 6.70
CA TYR A 61 12.05 6.55 6.39
C TYR A 61 11.86 7.09 4.97
N CYS A 62 11.00 6.47 4.16
CA CYS A 62 10.76 6.88 2.79
C CYS A 62 9.69 7.98 2.76
N GLN A 63 10.13 9.25 2.72
CA GLN A 63 9.24 10.42 2.71
C GLN A 63 8.10 10.35 1.68
N PRO A 64 8.30 9.86 0.45
CA PRO A 64 7.21 9.67 -0.51
C PRO A 64 6.07 8.74 -0.05
N LEU A 65 6.31 7.88 0.93
CA LEU A 65 5.33 6.92 1.45
C LEU A 65 4.62 7.41 2.73
N PHE A 66 4.94 8.60 3.22
CA PHE A 66 4.25 9.15 4.37
C PHE A 66 2.79 9.43 4.06
N ASP A 67 1.95 9.26 5.08
CA ASP A 67 0.51 9.46 5.02
C ASP A 67 -0.21 8.60 3.98
N THR A 68 0.45 7.53 3.54
CA THR A 68 -0.05 6.64 2.49
C THR A 68 -0.58 5.36 3.10
N PHE A 69 -1.79 4.99 2.69
CA PHE A 69 -2.52 3.82 3.16
C PHE A 69 -2.87 2.89 1.99
N VAL A 70 -2.78 1.60 2.26
CA VAL A 70 -2.93 0.47 1.35
C VAL A 70 -4.05 -0.44 1.86
N TYR A 71 -4.75 -1.10 0.93
CA TYR A 71 -5.78 -2.06 1.30
C TYR A 71 -5.17 -3.24 2.07
N TYR A 72 -5.64 -3.46 3.30
CA TYR A 72 -5.19 -4.56 4.16
C TYR A 72 -6.41 -5.30 4.73
N PRO A 73 -6.81 -6.44 4.14
CA PRO A 73 -8.06 -7.13 4.50
C PRO A 73 -8.06 -7.73 5.92
N ASN A 74 -6.89 -8.16 6.44
CA ASN A 74 -6.80 -8.88 7.71
C ASN A 74 -6.19 -8.06 8.86
N LEU A 75 -5.89 -6.77 8.61
CA LEU A 75 -5.46 -5.85 9.66
C LEU A 75 -6.48 -5.74 10.81
N SER A 76 -7.74 -5.91 10.46
CA SER A 76 -8.88 -5.78 11.33
C SER A 76 -9.03 -6.91 12.33
N TRP A 77 -8.19 -7.95 12.33
CA TRP A 77 -8.26 -8.97 13.38
C TRP A 77 -7.38 -8.56 14.57
N PRO A 78 -7.91 -8.44 15.81
CA PRO A 78 -9.25 -8.79 16.30
C PRO A 78 -10.26 -7.62 16.37
N TYR A 79 -9.89 -6.42 15.93
CA TYR A 79 -10.68 -5.19 16.11
C TYR A 79 -11.97 -5.09 15.26
N HIS A 80 -12.14 -6.00 14.29
CA HIS A 80 -13.23 -6.09 13.32
C HIS A 80 -13.60 -4.76 12.65
N ASP A 81 -12.64 -3.85 12.47
CA ASP A 81 -12.85 -2.57 11.79
C ASP A 81 -12.58 -2.67 10.28
N ASP A 82 -12.91 -1.65 9.50
CA ASP A 82 -12.61 -1.63 8.06
C ASP A 82 -11.23 -0.98 7.81
N SER A 83 -10.23 -1.22 8.66
CA SER A 83 -8.96 -0.47 8.58
C SER A 83 -8.10 -0.81 7.36
N ALA A 84 -7.64 0.23 6.67
CA ALA A 84 -6.51 0.12 5.76
C ALA A 84 -5.19 0.18 6.54
N GLY A 85 -4.13 -0.42 6.02
CA GLY A 85 -2.79 -0.36 6.63
C GLY A 85 -1.96 0.75 6.01
N GLY A 86 -1.19 1.50 6.79
CA GLY A 86 -0.38 2.59 6.23
C GLY A 86 0.77 3.03 7.10
N LEU A 87 1.42 4.10 6.62
CA LEU A 87 2.46 4.84 7.31
C LEU A 87 1.99 6.29 7.53
N ASP A 88 2.39 6.89 8.63
CA ASP A 88 2.10 8.29 8.98
C ASP A 88 3.40 8.90 9.48
N TYR A 89 3.75 10.06 8.92
CA TYR A 89 4.97 10.79 9.27
C TYR A 89 5.03 11.11 10.77
N GLU A 90 3.89 11.49 11.35
CA GLU A 90 3.80 11.90 12.76
C GLU A 90 4.04 10.74 13.72
N ASN A 91 3.90 9.51 13.22
CA ASN A 91 3.90 8.27 13.97
C ASN A 91 5.01 7.31 13.50
N VAL A 92 6.05 7.83 12.84
CA VAL A 92 7.23 7.04 12.41
C VAL A 92 7.93 6.33 13.59
N GLN A 93 7.73 6.81 14.82
CA GLN A 93 8.25 6.15 16.03
C GLN A 93 7.34 5.03 16.56
N SER A 94 6.06 4.96 16.16
CA SER A 94 5.09 3.95 16.58
C SER A 94 4.89 2.83 15.56
N VAL A 95 5.23 3.06 14.28
CA VAL A 95 5.56 1.98 13.33
C VAL A 95 6.90 1.37 13.74
N ASP A 96 6.86 0.41 14.66
CA ASP A 96 8.02 -0.31 15.18
C ASP A 96 8.70 -1.08 14.06
N HIS A 97 9.59 -0.41 13.32
CA HIS A 97 10.51 -1.00 12.34
C HIS A 97 9.83 -1.98 11.34
N GLY A 98 8.63 -1.65 10.88
CA GLY A 98 7.86 -2.48 9.94
C GLY A 98 6.96 -3.55 10.58
N GLN A 99 6.83 -3.58 11.91
CA GLN A 99 5.98 -4.54 12.63
C GLN A 99 4.62 -3.97 13.04
N ASN A 100 4.51 -2.66 13.26
CA ASN A 100 3.25 -2.04 13.66
C ASN A 100 2.66 -1.25 12.49
N VAL A 101 1.87 -1.92 11.67
CA VAL A 101 1.03 -1.27 10.65
C VAL A 101 0.01 -0.34 11.32
N LEU A 102 -0.13 0.88 10.79
CA LEU A 102 -1.09 1.83 11.35
C LEU A 102 -2.52 1.45 10.96
N HIS A 103 -3.42 1.39 11.95
CA HIS A 103 -4.85 1.22 11.74
C HIS A 103 -5.45 2.47 11.13
N GLY A 104 -5.68 2.43 9.82
CA GLY A 104 -6.18 3.56 9.06
C GLY A 104 -7.51 4.10 9.57
N SER A 105 -8.36 3.31 10.24
CA SER A 105 -9.62 3.79 10.83
C SER A 105 -9.42 4.97 11.80
N HIS A 106 -8.23 5.12 12.39
CA HIS A 106 -7.91 6.20 13.34
C HIS A 106 -7.42 7.50 12.67
N TYR A 107 -7.19 7.49 11.36
CA TYR A 107 -6.59 8.62 10.64
C TYR A 107 -7.55 9.23 9.62
N PHE A 108 -7.61 10.56 9.56
CA PHE A 108 -8.44 11.31 8.62
C PHE A 108 -7.57 12.13 7.67
N ASN A 109 -8.06 12.46 6.47
CA ASN A 109 -7.35 13.28 5.48
C ASN A 109 -5.97 12.75 5.05
N LYS A 110 -5.84 11.42 4.92
CA LYS A 110 -4.63 10.74 4.44
C LYS A 110 -4.80 10.27 2.99
N TYR A 111 -3.73 9.80 2.35
CA TYR A 111 -3.71 9.39 0.95
C TYR A 111 -3.95 7.89 0.78
N ALA A 112 -4.70 7.52 -0.27
CA ALA A 112 -4.86 6.13 -0.69
C ALA A 112 -3.84 5.80 -1.78
N LEU A 113 -3.12 4.70 -1.62
CA LEU A 113 -2.25 4.19 -2.67
C LEU A 113 -3.09 3.53 -3.76
N CYS A 114 -2.97 4.04 -4.98
CA CYS A 114 -3.64 3.48 -6.15
C CYS A 114 -2.60 3.03 -7.17
N ALA A 115 -2.93 1.97 -7.91
CA ALA A 115 -2.09 1.38 -8.94
C ALA A 115 -2.86 1.26 -10.25
N ALA A 116 -2.21 1.60 -11.36
CA ALA A 116 -2.74 1.30 -12.68
C ALA A 116 -2.35 -0.13 -13.05
N LYS A 117 -3.33 -0.92 -13.52
CA LYS A 117 -3.03 -2.19 -14.18
C LYS A 117 -2.45 -1.85 -15.55
N VAL A 118 -1.17 -2.12 -15.77
CA VAL A 118 -0.56 -1.94 -17.10
C VAL A 118 -1.21 -2.94 -18.06
N GLY A 119 -2.22 -2.47 -18.80
CA GLY A 119 -2.78 -3.16 -19.94
C GLY A 119 -2.13 -2.59 -21.19
N SER A 120 -1.38 -3.44 -21.90
CA SER A 120 -0.80 -3.25 -23.25
C SER A 120 -1.35 -2.03 -24.02
N HIS A 121 -0.77 -0.85 -23.80
CA HIS A 121 -0.85 0.21 -24.79
C HIS A 121 0.27 -0.08 -25.78
N ASN A 122 -0.12 -0.27 -27.04
CA ASN A 122 0.77 -0.54 -28.17
C ASN A 122 2.01 0.35 -28.13
N GLY A 123 3.15 -0.25 -27.82
CA GLY A 123 4.49 0.22 -28.16
C GLY A 123 5.00 1.42 -27.36
N GLY A 124 5.93 1.16 -26.44
CA GLY A 124 6.99 2.12 -26.09
C GLY A 124 7.12 2.41 -24.61
N THR A 125 8.00 1.65 -23.95
CA THR A 125 8.77 1.96 -22.74
C THR A 125 8.09 2.83 -21.68
N ASP A 126 7.59 2.15 -20.65
CA ASP A 126 7.10 2.73 -19.40
C ASP A 126 8.22 3.51 -18.69
N VAL A 127 7.99 4.80 -18.44
CA VAL A 127 8.81 5.65 -17.57
C VAL A 127 7.88 6.20 -16.49
N PHE A 128 8.19 5.90 -15.23
CA PHE A 128 7.65 6.61 -14.09
C PHE A 128 8.11 8.07 -14.18
N THR A 129 7.19 9.01 -14.42
CA THR A 129 7.48 10.44 -14.29
C THR A 129 7.02 10.97 -12.95
N GLY A 130 8.02 11.22 -12.09
CA GLY A 130 8.20 12.34 -11.16
C GLY A 130 7.01 12.80 -10.32
#